data_AF-A0A530GQ52-F1
#
_entry.id   AF-A0A530GQ52-F1
#
_cell.length_a   1.000
_cell.length_b   1.000
_cell.length_c   1.000
_cell.angle_alpha   90.00
_cell.angle_beta   90.00
_cell.angle_gamma   90.00
#
_symmetry.space_group_name_H-M   'P 1'
#
loop_
_entity.id
_entity.type
_entity.pdbx_description
1 polymer ?
#
loop_
_entity_poly.entity_id
_entity_poly.type
_entity_poly.pdbx_seq_one_letter_code
_entity_poly.pdbx_strand_id
1 'polypeptide(L)'
;PWSGRKLFLRVSKHTIWLVIAVATGGAWIFYFADAPKLLGEVVTGTAAPIAYATIAVLTGTTYVLGGLMREQVCTYMCPWPRIQAAMLDENSLTVTYNDWRGEPRSRHAKKASAAGQSVGDCVDCNACVAVCPMGIDIRDGQQLECITCALCIDACDSVMDKLGRERGLISYATLADYNANMALATSAGTGPVNPALV
;
A
#
# COMPACT_ATOMS: atom_id res chain seq x y z
N PRO A 1 15.17 -13.39 -28.06
CA PRO A 1 15.34 -14.85 -28.26
C PRO A 1 14.98 -15.67 -27.00
N TRP A 2 14.32 -16.83 -27.17
CA TRP A 2 14.07 -17.79 -26.09
C TRP A 2 15.36 -18.56 -25.77
N SER A 3 16.14 -18.07 -24.81
CA SER A 3 17.30 -18.81 -24.30
C SER A 3 16.88 -19.81 -23.22
N GLY A 4 17.66 -20.88 -23.04
CA GLY A 4 17.43 -21.86 -21.96
C GLY A 4 17.33 -21.21 -20.57
N ARG A 5 18.16 -20.19 -20.30
CA ARG A 5 18.08 -19.37 -19.07
C ARG A 5 16.72 -18.67 -18.92
N LYS A 6 16.21 -18.06 -19.99
CA LYS A 6 14.91 -17.37 -19.96
C LYS A 6 13.77 -18.36 -19.72
N LEU A 7 13.84 -19.55 -20.32
CA LEU A 7 12.86 -20.61 -20.10
C LEU A 7 12.87 -21.08 -18.64
N PHE A 8 14.05 -21.41 -18.11
CA PHE A 8 14.20 -21.84 -16.72
C PHE A 8 13.61 -20.80 -15.76
N LEU A 9 14.04 -19.53 -15.83
CA LEU A 9 13.53 -18.46 -14.96
C LEU A 9 12.00 -18.31 -15.04
N ARG A 10 11.43 -18.45 -16.23
CA ARG A 10 9.98 -18.34 -16.41
C ARG A 10 9.25 -19.53 -15.79
N VAL A 11 9.70 -20.74 -16.05
CA VAL A 11 9.12 -21.96 -15.48
C VAL A 11 9.22 -21.92 -13.96
N SER A 12 10.42 -21.66 -13.40
CA SER A 12 10.62 -21.56 -11.95
C SER A 12 9.67 -20.56 -11.31
N LYS A 13 9.52 -19.37 -11.91
CA LYS A 13 8.61 -18.33 -11.42
C LYS A 13 7.16 -18.83 -11.37
N HIS A 14 6.67 -19.42 -12.45
CA HIS A 14 5.29 -19.90 -12.52
C HIS A 14 5.05 -21.12 -11.63
N THR A 15 6.03 -22.02 -11.49
CA THR A 15 5.98 -23.14 -10.54
C THR A 15 5.87 -22.64 -9.11
N ILE A 16 6.68 -21.64 -8.71
CA ILE A 16 6.60 -21.05 -7.36
C ILE A 16 5.22 -20.44 -7.12
N TRP A 17 4.70 -19.65 -8.08
CA TRP A 17 3.36 -19.06 -7.96
C TRP A 17 2.26 -20.11 -7.85
N LEU A 18 2.37 -21.21 -8.61
CA LEU A 18 1.40 -22.31 -8.55
C LEU A 18 1.46 -23.03 -7.20
N VAL A 19 2.65 -23.32 -6.68
CA VAL A 19 2.83 -23.96 -5.36
C VAL A 19 2.21 -23.11 -4.26
N ILE A 20 2.46 -21.80 -4.28
CA ILE A 20 1.84 -20.86 -3.31
C ILE A 20 0.32 -20.88 -3.47
N ALA A 21 -0.20 -20.81 -4.70
CA ALA A 21 -1.64 -20.82 -4.95
C ALA A 21 -2.33 -22.11 -4.49
N VAL A 22 -1.67 -23.27 -4.65
CA VAL A 22 -2.16 -24.56 -4.13
C VAL A 22 -2.11 -24.58 -2.62
N ALA A 23 -1.04 -24.07 -2.00
CA ALA A 23 -0.92 -24.02 -0.55
C ALA A 23 -2.02 -23.13 0.07
N THR A 24 -2.27 -21.95 -0.49
CA THR A 24 -3.29 -21.01 0.03
C THR A 24 -4.71 -21.47 -0.32
N GLY A 25 -4.95 -21.92 -1.55
CA GLY A 25 -6.27 -22.40 -1.99
C GLY A 25 -6.66 -23.73 -1.36
N GLY A 26 -5.69 -24.64 -1.18
CA GLY A 26 -5.88 -25.93 -0.51
C GLY A 26 -6.07 -25.79 1.01
N ALA A 27 -5.36 -24.87 1.66
CA ALA A 27 -5.51 -24.63 3.09
C ALA A 27 -6.92 -24.14 3.48
N TRP A 28 -7.63 -23.43 2.60
CA TRP A 28 -8.97 -22.93 2.91
C TRP A 28 -9.99 -24.07 3.13
N ILE A 29 -9.83 -25.20 2.44
CA ILE A 29 -10.75 -26.34 2.61
C ILE A 29 -10.56 -27.02 3.97
N PHE A 30 -9.39 -26.91 4.58
CA PHE A 30 -9.13 -27.40 5.94
C PHE A 30 -9.97 -26.69 7.00
N TYR A 31 -10.60 -25.56 6.67
CA TYR A 31 -11.59 -24.95 7.55
C TYR A 31 -12.90 -25.75 7.62
N PHE A 32 -13.27 -26.45 6.55
CA PHE A 32 -14.56 -27.15 6.42
C PHE A 32 -14.47 -28.66 6.66
N ALA A 33 -13.27 -29.22 6.79
CA ALA A 33 -13.04 -30.65 6.98
C ALA A 33 -11.81 -30.90 7.85
N ASP A 34 -11.69 -32.10 8.41
CA ASP A 34 -10.52 -32.51 9.20
C ASP A 34 -9.24 -32.42 8.36
N ALA A 35 -8.34 -31.52 8.75
CA ALA A 35 -7.18 -31.16 7.93
C ALA A 35 -6.19 -32.32 7.74
N PRO A 36 -5.77 -33.05 8.79
CA PRO A 36 -4.83 -34.17 8.62
C PRO A 36 -5.41 -35.28 7.75
N LYS A 37 -6.68 -35.65 7.96
CA LYS A 37 -7.35 -36.70 7.18
C LYS A 37 -7.51 -36.29 5.72
N LEU A 38 -8.03 -35.09 5.47
CA LEU A 38 -8.26 -34.61 4.11
C LEU A 38 -6.96 -34.46 3.33
N LEU A 39 -5.88 -33.98 3.97
CA LEU A 39 -4.57 -33.91 3.34
C LEU A 39 -4.09 -35.30 2.91
N GLY A 40 -4.22 -36.29 3.79
CA GLY A 40 -3.93 -37.68 3.46
C GLY A 40 -4.73 -38.15 2.25
N GLU A 41 -6.05 -37.96 2.28
CA GLU A 41 -6.97 -38.37 1.21
C GLU A 41 -6.69 -37.69 -0.14
N VAL A 42 -6.26 -36.42 -0.13
CA VAL A 42 -5.87 -35.68 -1.34
C VAL A 42 -4.58 -36.24 -1.93
N VAL A 43 -3.59 -36.55 -1.08
CA VAL A 43 -2.31 -37.12 -1.53
C VAL A 43 -2.48 -38.56 -2.02
N THR A 44 -3.36 -39.35 -1.39
CA THR A 44 -3.64 -40.74 -1.78
C THR A 44 -4.63 -40.88 -2.92
N GLY A 45 -5.22 -39.78 -3.41
CA GLY A 45 -6.18 -39.82 -4.51
C GLY A 45 -7.60 -40.24 -4.10
N THR A 46 -7.90 -40.36 -2.80
CA THR A 46 -9.15 -40.90 -2.26
C THR A 46 -10.12 -39.83 -1.75
N ALA A 47 -9.75 -38.55 -1.80
CA ALA A 47 -10.64 -37.46 -1.39
C ALA A 47 -11.91 -37.36 -2.26
N ALA A 48 -12.96 -36.76 -1.71
CA ALA A 48 -14.19 -36.53 -2.45
C ALA A 48 -13.93 -35.64 -3.69
N PRO A 49 -14.61 -35.87 -4.83
CA PRO A 49 -14.44 -35.06 -6.05
C PRO A 49 -14.62 -33.55 -5.82
N ILE A 50 -15.52 -33.19 -4.91
CA ILE A 50 -15.77 -31.79 -4.54
C ILE A 50 -14.54 -31.13 -3.91
N ALA A 51 -13.74 -31.87 -3.13
CA ALA A 51 -12.52 -31.34 -2.53
C ALA A 51 -11.52 -30.95 -3.63
N TYR A 52 -11.29 -31.84 -4.62
CA TYR A 52 -10.42 -31.52 -5.74
C TYR A 52 -10.93 -30.35 -6.58
N ALA A 53 -12.25 -30.29 -6.83
CA ALA A 53 -12.85 -29.18 -7.57
C ALA A 53 -12.63 -27.85 -6.85
N THR A 54 -12.86 -27.79 -5.53
CA THR A 54 -12.63 -26.59 -4.74
C THR A 54 -11.14 -26.21 -4.69
N ILE A 55 -10.22 -27.17 -4.50
CA ILE A 55 -8.77 -26.89 -4.55
C ILE A 55 -8.40 -26.29 -5.90
N ALA A 56 -8.85 -26.89 -7.00
CA ALA A 56 -8.54 -26.45 -8.34
C ALA A 56 -9.09 -25.04 -8.62
N VAL A 57 -10.33 -24.76 -8.24
CA VAL A 57 -10.96 -23.44 -8.41
C VAL A 57 -10.20 -22.38 -7.59
N LEU A 58 -9.96 -22.62 -6.30
CA LEU A 58 -9.28 -21.66 -5.43
C LEU A 58 -7.82 -21.44 -5.83
N THR A 59 -7.13 -22.50 -6.26
CA THR A 59 -5.78 -22.40 -6.82
C THR A 59 -5.80 -21.58 -8.10
N GLY A 60 -6.73 -21.86 -9.01
CA GLY A 60 -6.86 -21.18 -10.28
C GLY A 60 -7.15 -19.69 -10.11
N THR A 61 -8.11 -19.34 -9.25
CA THR A 61 -8.42 -17.94 -8.95
C THR A 61 -7.25 -17.24 -8.27
N THR A 62 -6.60 -17.86 -7.28
CA THR A 62 -5.43 -17.26 -6.62
C THR A 62 -4.29 -17.01 -7.60
N TYR A 63 -3.99 -17.98 -8.47
CA TYR A 63 -2.92 -17.88 -9.46
C TYR A 63 -3.21 -16.81 -10.51
N VAL A 64 -4.44 -16.74 -11.02
CA VAL A 64 -4.83 -15.75 -12.04
C VAL A 64 -4.90 -14.35 -11.42
N LEU A 65 -5.66 -14.19 -10.34
CA LEU A 65 -5.91 -12.89 -9.72
C LEU A 65 -4.64 -12.32 -9.08
N GLY A 66 -4.00 -13.07 -8.18
CA GLY A 66 -2.80 -12.61 -7.47
C GLY A 66 -1.53 -12.66 -8.32
N GLY A 67 -1.34 -13.72 -9.11
CA GLY A 67 -0.10 -13.93 -9.86
C GLY A 67 -0.01 -13.13 -11.17
N LEU A 68 -1.12 -13.06 -11.92
CA LEU A 68 -1.15 -12.44 -13.25
C LEU A 68 -1.74 -11.03 -13.24
N MET A 69 -2.89 -10.83 -12.59
CA MET A 69 -3.62 -9.54 -12.62
C MET A 69 -3.16 -8.54 -11.56
N ARG A 70 -2.68 -9.02 -10.40
CA ARG A 70 -2.00 -8.25 -9.36
C ARG A 70 -2.77 -6.99 -8.94
N GLU A 71 -2.18 -5.81 -9.12
CA GLU A 71 -2.68 -4.52 -8.64
C GLU A 71 -4.04 -4.18 -9.29
N GLN A 72 -4.29 -4.66 -10.51
CA GLN A 72 -5.57 -4.46 -11.20
C GLN A 72 -6.75 -5.07 -10.43
N VAL A 73 -6.52 -6.20 -9.74
CA VAL A 73 -7.55 -6.82 -8.89
C VAL A 73 -7.84 -5.90 -7.71
N CYS A 74 -6.80 -5.41 -7.03
CA CYS A 74 -6.94 -4.53 -5.87
C CYS A 74 -7.68 -3.22 -6.22
N THR A 75 -7.36 -2.60 -7.36
CA THR A 75 -7.94 -1.33 -7.78
C THR A 75 -9.38 -1.47 -8.28
N TYR A 76 -9.66 -2.46 -9.13
CA TYR A 76 -10.92 -2.50 -9.89
C TYR A 76 -11.90 -3.58 -9.46
N MET A 77 -11.43 -4.70 -8.91
CA MET A 77 -12.29 -5.85 -8.62
C MET A 77 -12.54 -6.04 -7.12
N CYS A 78 -11.53 -5.80 -6.31
CA CYS A 78 -11.56 -6.09 -4.89
C CYS A 78 -12.47 -5.08 -4.18
N PRO A 79 -13.50 -5.51 -3.44
CA PRO A 79 -14.29 -4.60 -2.62
C PRO A 79 -13.53 -4.17 -1.36
N TRP A 80 -12.42 -4.86 -1.03
CA TRP A 80 -11.67 -4.66 0.21
C TRP A 80 -11.28 -3.21 0.46
N PRO A 81 -10.72 -2.42 -0.48
CA PRO A 81 -10.30 -1.07 -0.16
C PRO A 81 -11.47 -0.15 0.26
N ARG A 82 -12.67 -0.42 -0.27
CA ARG A 82 -13.90 0.30 0.14
C ARG A 82 -14.37 -0.12 1.52
N ILE A 83 -14.33 -1.42 1.82
CA ILE A 83 -14.68 -1.95 3.14
C ILE A 83 -13.67 -1.45 4.18
N GLN A 84 -12.38 -1.46 3.86
CA GLN A 84 -11.32 -0.94 4.70
C GLN A 84 -11.55 0.53 5.03
N ALA A 85 -11.87 1.38 4.05
CA ALA A 85 -12.17 2.79 4.30
C ALA A 85 -13.37 2.97 5.26
N ALA A 86 -14.37 2.09 5.22
CA ALA A 86 -15.51 2.13 6.14
C ALA A 86 -15.20 1.58 7.55
N MET A 87 -14.10 0.86 7.73
CA MET A 87 -13.65 0.34 9.03
C MET A 87 -12.68 1.27 9.76
N LEU A 88 -12.22 2.34 9.12
CA LEU A 88 -11.34 3.33 9.74
C LEU A 88 -12.17 4.33 10.54
N ASP A 89 -11.68 4.64 11.73
CA ASP A 89 -12.20 5.70 12.60
C ASP A 89 -11.18 6.84 12.75
N GLU A 90 -11.54 7.86 13.53
CA GLU A 90 -10.70 9.04 13.73
C GLU A 90 -9.36 8.73 14.41
N ASN A 91 -9.23 7.59 15.08
CA ASN A 91 -8.06 7.15 15.83
C ASN A 91 -7.27 6.06 15.11
N SER A 92 -7.72 5.66 13.92
CA SER A 92 -7.09 4.62 13.14
C SER A 92 -5.81 5.15 12.50
N LEU A 93 -4.71 4.44 12.68
CA LEU A 93 -3.43 4.81 12.08
C LEU A 93 -3.47 4.60 10.56
N THR A 94 -3.27 5.68 9.82
CA THR A 94 -3.21 5.68 8.36
C THR A 94 -1.94 6.36 7.88
N VAL A 95 -1.40 5.88 6.76
CA VAL A 95 -0.26 6.55 6.10
C VAL A 95 -0.75 7.88 5.56
N THR A 96 -0.18 8.97 6.06
CA THR A 96 -0.67 10.33 5.86
C THR A 96 0.49 11.24 5.47
N TYR A 97 0.26 12.09 4.48
CA TYR A 97 1.13 13.25 4.22
C TYR A 97 0.70 14.39 5.14
N ASN A 98 1.66 14.92 5.89
CA ASN A 98 1.39 15.91 6.94
C ASN A 98 1.35 17.31 6.32
N ASP A 99 0.19 17.69 5.77
CA ASP A 99 -0.05 18.97 5.10
C ASP A 99 0.40 20.17 5.93
N TRP A 100 0.13 20.14 7.24
CA TRP A 100 0.48 21.21 8.17
C TRP A 100 1.99 21.54 8.17
N ARG A 101 2.83 20.55 7.85
CA ARG A 101 4.28 20.68 7.78
C ARG A 101 4.76 20.82 6.34
N GLY A 102 4.12 20.12 5.40
CA GLY A 102 4.55 20.01 4.02
C GLY A 102 4.18 21.20 3.15
N GLU A 103 3.08 21.89 3.46
CA GLU A 103 2.52 22.94 2.61
C GLU A 103 2.78 24.36 3.15
N PRO A 104 2.98 25.37 2.28
CA PRO A 104 3.01 25.26 0.81
C PRO A 104 4.32 24.62 0.30
N ARG A 105 4.21 23.59 -0.52
CA ARG A 105 5.36 22.87 -1.09
C ARG A 105 6.06 23.69 -2.17
N SER A 106 7.38 23.56 -2.28
CA SER A 106 8.16 24.28 -3.28
C SER A 106 9.42 23.55 -3.71
N ARG A 107 9.61 23.41 -5.04
CA ARG A 107 10.87 22.96 -5.64
C ARG A 107 12.03 23.94 -5.41
N HIS A 108 11.72 25.20 -5.10
CA HIS A 108 12.68 26.28 -4.96
C HIS A 108 12.57 26.93 -3.59
N ALA A 109 12.56 26.11 -2.54
CA ALA A 109 12.37 26.55 -1.15
C ALA A 109 13.25 27.76 -0.76
N LYS A 110 14.55 27.74 -1.11
CA LYS A 110 15.47 28.86 -0.83
C LYS A 110 15.04 30.17 -1.51
N LYS A 111 14.55 30.10 -2.75
CA LYS A 111 14.10 31.27 -3.51
C LYS A 111 12.77 31.81 -2.97
N ALA A 112 11.83 30.91 -2.67
CA ALA A 112 10.54 31.29 -2.10
C ALA A 112 10.72 31.92 -0.71
N SER A 113 11.58 31.35 0.14
CA SER A 113 11.94 31.92 1.44
C SER A 113 12.62 33.29 1.30
N ALA A 114 13.56 33.46 0.36
CA ALA A 114 14.18 34.75 0.07
C ALA A 114 13.19 35.82 -0.43
N ALA A 115 12.08 35.40 -1.04
CA ALA A 115 10.98 36.27 -1.44
C ALA A 115 9.95 36.53 -0.32
N GLY A 116 10.21 36.06 0.91
CA GLY A 116 9.33 36.23 2.06
C GLY A 116 8.08 35.33 2.03
N GLN A 117 8.05 34.29 1.18
CA GLN A 117 6.95 33.34 1.13
C GLN A 117 7.13 32.27 2.21
N SER A 118 6.04 31.82 2.82
CA SER A 118 6.06 30.60 3.63
C SER A 118 6.40 29.41 2.73
N VAL A 119 7.17 28.46 3.26
CA VAL A 119 7.57 27.26 2.53
C VAL A 119 7.55 26.09 3.51
N GLY A 120 6.81 25.04 3.16
CA GLY A 120 6.78 23.81 3.93
C GLY A 120 7.96 22.89 3.65
N ASP A 121 7.97 21.75 4.33
CA ASP A 121 9.08 20.81 4.24
C ASP A 121 9.07 19.97 2.96
N CYS A 122 7.94 19.91 2.25
CA CYS A 122 7.83 19.22 0.97
C CYS A 122 8.54 19.99 -0.15
N VAL A 123 9.53 19.35 -0.75
CA VAL A 123 10.32 19.90 -1.87
C VAL A 123 9.79 19.53 -3.25
N ASP A 124 8.59 18.94 -3.32
CA ASP A 124 7.92 18.55 -4.57
C ASP A 124 8.80 17.68 -5.52
N CYS A 125 9.50 16.70 -4.95
CA CYS A 125 10.41 15.80 -5.69
C CYS A 125 9.72 14.60 -6.37
N ASN A 126 8.44 14.35 -6.06
CA ASN A 126 7.66 13.19 -6.53
C ASN A 126 8.23 11.80 -6.15
N ALA A 127 9.18 11.71 -5.21
CA ALA A 127 9.74 10.41 -4.79
C ALA A 127 8.67 9.47 -4.22
N CYS A 128 7.75 10.00 -3.40
CA CYS A 128 6.63 9.25 -2.83
C CYS A 128 5.69 8.67 -3.91
N VAL A 129 5.45 9.42 -4.99
CA VAL A 129 4.62 8.97 -6.12
C VAL A 129 5.34 7.88 -6.92
N ALA A 130 6.64 8.05 -7.16
CA ALA A 130 7.44 7.13 -7.97
C ALA A 130 7.58 5.73 -7.32
N VAL A 131 7.59 5.65 -5.99
CA VAL A 131 7.69 4.37 -5.27
C VAL A 131 6.32 3.73 -5.01
N CYS A 132 5.23 4.45 -5.24
CA CYS A 132 3.89 3.97 -4.94
C CYS A 132 3.49 2.87 -5.95
N PRO A 133 3.27 1.62 -5.52
CA PRO A 133 2.89 0.54 -6.44
C PRO A 133 1.48 0.74 -7.02
N MET A 134 0.66 1.57 -6.37
CA MET A 134 -0.71 1.89 -6.79
C MET A 134 -0.78 3.14 -7.66
N GLY A 135 0.35 3.84 -7.86
CA GLY A 135 0.42 5.04 -8.71
C GLY A 135 -0.29 6.26 -8.14
N ILE A 136 -0.69 6.24 -6.87
CA ILE A 136 -1.34 7.38 -6.20
C ILE A 136 -0.33 8.45 -5.77
N ASP A 137 -0.82 9.68 -5.68
CA ASP A 137 -0.14 10.78 -5.01
C ASP A 137 -0.67 10.95 -3.58
N ILE A 138 0.11 10.48 -2.61
CA ILE A 138 -0.24 10.56 -1.18
C ILE A 138 -0.44 12.01 -0.68
N ARG A 139 0.00 13.01 -1.43
CA ARG A 139 -0.17 14.43 -1.09
C ARG A 139 -1.59 14.94 -1.41
N ASP A 140 -2.38 14.17 -2.14
CA ASP A 140 -3.81 14.46 -2.36
C ASP A 140 -4.70 13.84 -1.27
N GLY A 141 -4.09 13.35 -0.18
CA GLY A 141 -4.78 12.73 0.95
C GLY A 141 -5.00 11.23 0.79
N GLN A 142 -5.92 10.69 1.58
CA GLN A 142 -6.25 9.27 1.57
C GLN A 142 -7.04 8.89 0.32
N GLN A 143 -6.49 7.97 -0.47
CA GLN A 143 -7.12 7.44 -1.69
C GLN A 143 -7.48 5.96 -1.50
N LEU A 144 -8.55 5.51 -2.15
CA LEU A 144 -9.05 4.13 -2.01
C LEU A 144 -8.05 3.09 -2.51
N GLU A 145 -7.16 3.45 -3.42
CA GLU A 145 -6.15 2.57 -3.97
C GLU A 145 -4.99 2.32 -2.98
N CYS A 146 -4.84 3.14 -1.93
CA CYS A 146 -3.75 3.02 -0.98
C CYS A 146 -3.81 1.68 -0.22
N ILE A 147 -2.77 0.86 -0.37
CA ILE A 147 -2.62 -0.42 0.35
C ILE A 147 -1.81 -0.30 1.65
N THR A 148 -1.55 0.91 2.14
CA THR A 148 -0.85 1.18 3.41
C THR A 148 0.54 0.53 3.57
N CYS A 149 1.25 0.32 2.46
CA CYS A 149 2.56 -0.35 2.44
C CYS A 149 3.74 0.51 2.95
N ALA A 150 3.52 1.80 3.23
CA ALA A 150 4.51 2.75 3.75
C ALA A 150 5.78 3.00 2.91
N LEU A 151 5.88 2.49 1.69
CA LEU A 151 7.04 2.78 0.81
C LEU A 151 7.25 4.29 0.57
N CYS A 152 6.16 5.06 0.57
CA CYS A 152 6.23 6.52 0.47
C CYS A 152 6.85 7.19 1.70
N ILE A 153 6.72 6.62 2.90
CA ILE A 153 7.38 7.10 4.13
C ILE A 153 8.89 6.96 3.97
N ASP A 154 9.36 5.75 3.68
CA ASP A 154 10.80 5.46 3.53
C ASP A 154 11.46 6.33 2.46
N ALA A 155 10.78 6.49 1.32
CA ALA A 155 11.27 7.33 0.23
C ALA A 155 11.31 8.82 0.62
N CYS A 156 10.32 9.30 1.36
CA CYS A 156 10.26 10.69 1.80
C CYS A 156 11.34 10.98 2.86
N ASP A 157 11.50 10.09 3.85
CA ASP A 157 12.51 10.21 4.88
C ASP A 157 13.93 10.21 4.30
N SER A 158 14.20 9.39 3.28
CA SER A 158 15.47 9.43 2.56
C SER A 158 15.75 10.79 1.90
N VAL A 159 14.70 11.51 1.46
CA VAL A 159 14.83 12.87 0.94
C VAL A 159 15.03 13.87 2.08
N MET A 160 14.27 13.75 3.18
CA MET A 160 14.40 14.63 4.35
C MET A 160 15.81 14.56 4.96
N ASP A 161 16.37 13.36 5.11
CA ASP A 161 17.73 13.14 5.59
C ASP A 161 18.78 13.88 4.76
N LYS A 162 18.67 13.81 3.42
CA LYS A 162 19.59 14.49 2.49
C LYS A 162 19.49 16.01 2.57
N LEU A 163 18.32 16.52 2.95
CA LEU A 163 18.07 17.94 3.14
C LEU A 163 18.43 18.42 4.56
N GLY A 164 18.73 17.50 5.48
CA GLY A 164 18.94 17.81 6.90
C GLY A 164 17.66 18.27 7.61
N ARG A 165 16.49 17.78 7.16
CA ARG A 165 15.17 18.05 7.76
C ARG A 165 14.72 16.87 8.60
N GLU A 166 13.81 17.12 9.53
CA GLU A 166 13.23 16.06 10.35
C GLU A 166 12.46 15.04 9.49
N ARG A 167 12.46 13.77 9.89
CA ARG A 167 11.69 12.71 9.25
C ARG A 167 10.19 12.86 9.52
N GLY A 168 9.37 11.98 8.94
CA GLY A 168 7.93 11.95 9.22
C GLY A 168 7.17 13.09 8.55
N LEU A 169 7.61 13.54 7.37
CA LEU A 169 6.78 14.42 6.53
C LEU A 169 5.60 13.62 5.95
N ILE A 170 5.83 12.36 5.62
CA ILE A 170 4.79 11.34 5.47
C ILE A 170 4.98 10.39 6.63
N SER A 171 3.94 10.12 7.42
CA SER A 171 4.02 9.26 8.60
C SER A 171 2.72 8.49 8.80
N TYR A 172 2.72 7.56 9.74
CA TYR A 172 1.45 7.10 10.30
C TYR A 172 0.89 8.20 11.18
N ALA A 173 -0.36 8.59 10.93
CA ALA A 173 -1.10 9.55 11.73
C ALA A 173 -2.55 9.11 11.85
N THR A 174 -3.20 9.51 12.93
CA THR A 174 -4.65 9.40 13.06
C THR A 174 -5.32 10.64 12.46
N LEU A 175 -6.59 10.53 12.09
CA LEU A 175 -7.34 11.69 11.61
C LEU A 175 -7.51 12.74 12.72
N ALA A 176 -7.62 12.31 13.97
CA ALA A 176 -7.67 13.19 15.14
C ALA A 176 -6.38 14.02 15.28
N ASP A 177 -5.21 13.37 15.22
CA ASP A 177 -3.91 14.05 15.30
C ASP A 177 -3.70 14.99 14.11
N TYR A 178 -4.06 14.54 12.90
CA TYR A 178 -4.01 15.35 11.69
C TYR A 178 -4.83 16.63 11.85
N ASN A 179 -6.09 16.51 12.28
CA ASN A 179 -7.00 17.63 12.44
C ASN A 179 -6.53 18.60 13.53
N ALA A 180 -5.98 18.09 14.65
CA ALA A 180 -5.43 18.92 15.71
C ALA A 180 -4.23 19.76 15.23
N ASN A 181 -3.28 19.15 14.52
CA ASN A 181 -2.12 19.85 13.96
C ASN A 181 -2.52 20.83 12.85
N MET A 182 -3.47 20.44 11.99
CA MET A 182 -4.00 21.35 10.96
C MET A 182 -4.72 22.56 11.55
N ALA A 183 -5.48 22.38 12.64
CA ALA A 183 -6.10 23.49 13.34
C ALA A 183 -5.05 24.47 13.88
N LEU A 184 -3.95 23.98 14.45
CA LEU A 184 -2.85 24.83 14.90
C LEU A 184 -2.18 25.56 13.72
N ALA A 185 -1.82 24.82 12.67
CA ALA A 185 -1.16 25.38 11.48
C ALA A 185 -1.98 26.42 10.72
N THR A 186 -3.31 26.35 10.82
CA THR A 186 -4.24 27.28 10.14
C THR A 186 -4.83 28.34 11.07
N SER A 187 -4.37 28.41 12.33
CA SER A 187 -4.96 29.31 13.34
C SER A 187 -6.48 29.10 13.46
N ALA A 188 -6.87 27.84 13.67
CA ALA A 188 -8.24 27.34 13.68
C ALA A 188 -9.02 27.62 12.37
N GLY A 189 -8.35 27.49 11.23
CA GLY A 189 -8.94 27.68 9.90
C GLY A 189 -9.08 29.14 9.44
N THR A 190 -8.51 30.09 10.16
CA THR A 190 -8.62 31.53 9.84
C THR A 190 -7.54 32.02 8.87
N GLY A 191 -6.48 31.24 8.67
CA GLY A 191 -5.38 31.57 7.78
C GLY A 191 -4.92 30.40 6.91
N PRO A 192 -4.03 30.65 5.92
CA PRO A 192 -3.38 29.59 5.16
C PRO A 192 -2.51 28.73 6.09
N VAL A 193 -2.16 27.53 5.63
CA VAL A 193 -1.26 26.64 6.37
C VAL A 193 0.07 27.36 6.64
N ASN A 194 0.41 27.49 7.91
CA ASN A 194 1.69 27.99 8.38
C ASN A 194 2.38 26.92 9.23
N PRO A 195 3.38 26.22 8.66
CA PRO A 195 4.13 25.18 9.36
C PRO A 195 4.84 25.65 10.63
N ALA A 196 5.09 26.96 10.79
CA ALA A 196 5.79 27.50 11.96
C ALA A 196 4.93 27.57 13.23
N LEU A 197 3.62 27.26 13.14
CA LEU A 197 2.68 27.31 14.27
C LEU A 197 2.50 25.96 14.97
N VAL A 198 3.10 24.89 14.45
CA VAL A 198 3.03 23.51 14.97
C VAL A 198 4.39 23.07 15.50
#